data_AF-A0A926CBR8-F1
#
_entry.id   AF-A0A926CBR8-F1
#
_cell.length_a   1.000
_cell.length_b   1.000
_cell.length_c   1.000
_cell.angle_alpha   90.00
_cell.angle_beta   90.00
_cell.angle_gamma   90.00
#
_symmetry.space_group_name_H-M   'P 1'
#
loop_
_entity.id
_entity.type
_entity.pdbx_description
1 polymer ?
#
loop_
_entity_poly.entity_id
_entity_poly.type
_entity_poly.pdbx_seq_one_letter_code
_entity_poly.pdbx_strand_id
1 'polypeptide(L)'
;MLHRLVLAFAMIAVCSQISPAPALQAQDGILLHEDAFYAPRPAHASRAVSATADRYTPSAYLAGSVAVRLVLPESETQVLGLQENWSEAEIARLERATHEAFAWWAARVPQAHVTFQIVTQVVPIEYEPITHSLSTEGRWIGAALTQLGFSGSDHFEQAYSANQALRRELATDWATTIFIANSAADADNQFADGSFAYAYVNGPFTVLTSEAGGYGAGKLAHMLTHELGHIFGALDQYAAAGIPCTAASGYLAIAATNSQANSCGTHHHSIMWEPVSAFEQGAVDTSALGQVGYHDSDGDAIPDPLDTEPTLTVNLTPQLNQRPQITARAADQPFKSPLQRSISLNSIDRVEFRTNTSEWLVLPPGDGSYDTTEELIHTTLALYDGTHTVELRAVNRVGTASRIITQTITISGVGAAPVYNLVIPDSISAAAYSLQLDLPTNFDLRSSESAGMTTGNWHSVLLPVWGEATSDHIILFLQLRDQTGLETPIHRRTIQLTPAPQPPTNIVIFVPLAVR
;
A
#
# COMPACT_ATOMS: atom_id res chain seq x y z
N MET A 1 -57.52 -61.79 -47.80
CA MET A 1 -57.44 -61.13 -49.11
C MET A 1 -56.64 -59.84 -48.90
N LEU A 2 -55.36 -59.84 -49.29
CA LEU A 2 -54.81 -59.05 -50.43
C LEU A 2 -54.98 -57.53 -50.18
N HIS A 3 -53.97 -56.68 -50.00
CA HIS A 3 -52.64 -56.59 -50.64
C HIS A 3 -51.61 -55.83 -49.77
N ARG A 4 -50.34 -56.12 -50.04
CA ARG A 4 -49.10 -55.55 -49.50
C ARG A 4 -48.77 -54.17 -50.13
N LEU A 5 -48.05 -53.30 -49.40
CA LEU A 5 -46.80 -52.72 -49.89
C LEU A 5 -45.89 -52.25 -48.74
N VAL A 6 -44.59 -52.45 -48.94
CA VAL A 6 -43.45 -52.27 -48.03
C VAL A 6 -42.66 -51.01 -48.44
N LEU A 7 -42.15 -50.24 -47.46
CA LEU A 7 -40.85 -49.52 -47.39
C LEU A 7 -40.89 -48.67 -46.09
N ALA A 8 -39.87 -48.49 -45.23
CA ALA A 8 -38.43 -48.65 -45.33
C ALA A 8 -37.76 -48.77 -43.93
N PHE A 9 -36.52 -49.27 -43.94
CA PHE A 9 -35.42 -49.16 -42.95
C PHE A 9 -35.27 -47.73 -42.36
N ALA A 10 -34.70 -47.42 -41.17
CA ALA A 10 -33.81 -48.11 -40.24
C ALA A 10 -33.74 -47.36 -38.88
N MET A 11 -32.97 -47.95 -37.96
CA MET A 11 -32.17 -47.35 -36.87
C MET A 11 -32.76 -47.31 -35.45
N ILE A 12 -32.05 -48.04 -34.61
CA ILE A 12 -32.16 -48.24 -33.17
C ILE A 12 -31.85 -46.92 -32.45
N ALA A 13 -32.78 -46.43 -31.64
CA ALA A 13 -32.55 -45.32 -30.72
C ALA A 13 -31.89 -45.84 -29.43
N VAL A 14 -30.61 -45.51 -29.24
CA VAL A 14 -29.99 -45.51 -27.91
C VAL A 14 -30.47 -44.24 -27.20
N CYS A 15 -31.20 -44.42 -26.10
CA CYS A 15 -31.74 -43.33 -25.30
C CYS A 15 -30.67 -42.84 -24.32
N SER A 16 -30.06 -41.69 -24.62
CA SER A 16 -29.25 -40.91 -23.69
C SER A 16 -29.76 -39.47 -23.73
N GLN A 17 -30.76 -39.15 -22.92
CA GLN A 17 -31.17 -37.77 -22.69
C GLN A 17 -30.26 -37.16 -21.62
N ILE A 18 -29.22 -36.45 -22.07
CA ILE A 18 -28.56 -35.42 -21.28
C ILE A 18 -29.50 -34.21 -21.35
N SER A 19 -30.20 -33.92 -20.25
CA SER A 19 -30.91 -32.64 -20.11
C SER A 19 -29.86 -31.52 -20.09
N PRO A 20 -30.01 -30.46 -20.90
CA PRO A 20 -29.19 -29.27 -20.74
C PRO A 20 -29.52 -28.63 -19.40
N ALA A 21 -28.48 -28.22 -18.67
CA ALA A 21 -28.62 -27.35 -17.51
C ALA A 21 -29.43 -26.10 -17.89
N PRO A 22 -30.30 -25.58 -17.00
CA PRO A 22 -31.03 -24.37 -17.31
C PRO A 22 -30.03 -23.21 -17.45
N ALA A 23 -30.16 -22.47 -18.55
CA ALA A 23 -29.51 -21.18 -18.71
C ALA A 23 -29.99 -20.27 -17.57
N LEU A 24 -29.06 -19.77 -16.76
CA LEU A 24 -29.30 -18.63 -15.89
C LEU A 24 -29.61 -17.45 -16.80
N GLN A 25 -30.89 -17.10 -16.91
CA GLN A 25 -31.31 -15.84 -17.52
C GLN A 25 -30.71 -14.71 -16.67
N ALA A 26 -29.95 -13.82 -17.33
CA ALA A 26 -29.69 -12.49 -16.81
C ALA A 26 -31.02 -11.86 -16.42
N GLN A 27 -31.09 -11.21 -15.26
CA GLN A 27 -32.20 -10.31 -14.96
C GLN A 27 -32.11 -9.14 -15.94
N ASP A 28 -32.85 -9.24 -17.05
CA ASP A 28 -33.15 -8.12 -17.93
C ASP A 28 -33.79 -7.00 -17.07
N GLY A 29 -33.15 -5.83 -16.96
CA GLY A 29 -33.88 -4.64 -16.52
C GLY A 29 -33.13 -3.41 -16.03
N ILE A 30 -31.88 -3.48 -15.57
CA ILE A 30 -31.16 -2.29 -15.07
C ILE A 30 -29.73 -2.33 -15.60
N LEU A 31 -29.48 -1.59 -16.68
CA LEU A 31 -28.12 -1.42 -17.21
C LEU A 31 -27.46 -0.26 -16.47
N LEU A 32 -26.26 -0.49 -15.95
CA LEU A 32 -25.32 0.60 -15.68
C LEU A 32 -25.05 1.31 -17.02
N HIS A 33 -25.10 2.63 -17.02
CA HIS A 33 -24.87 3.42 -18.23
C HIS A 33 -23.99 4.62 -17.90
N GLU A 34 -22.76 4.61 -18.42
CA GLU A 34 -21.81 5.73 -18.30
C GLU A 34 -21.65 6.20 -16.86
N ASP A 35 -21.11 5.35 -15.99
CA ASP A 35 -20.87 5.61 -14.56
C ASP A 35 -19.39 5.88 -14.23
N ALA A 36 -18.46 5.58 -15.15
CA ALA A 36 -17.06 6.01 -15.05
C ALA A 36 -16.75 7.31 -15.82
N PHE A 37 -16.47 8.39 -15.09
CA PHE A 37 -16.12 9.71 -15.64
C PHE A 37 -14.67 10.11 -15.38
N TYR A 38 -14.20 11.16 -16.05
CA TYR A 38 -12.90 11.77 -15.75
C TYR A 38 -13.08 13.19 -15.22
N ALA A 39 -12.50 13.45 -14.04
CA ALA A 39 -12.52 14.80 -13.48
C ALA A 39 -11.78 15.77 -14.42
N PRO A 40 -12.21 17.05 -14.50
CA PRO A 40 -11.47 18.07 -15.23
C PRO A 40 -10.02 18.12 -14.77
N ARG A 41 -9.07 18.19 -15.73
CA ARG A 41 -7.66 18.29 -15.39
C ARG A 41 -7.40 19.60 -14.62
N PRO A 42 -6.78 19.55 -13.44
CA PRO A 42 -6.44 20.76 -12.68
C PRO A 42 -5.50 21.67 -13.48
N ALA A 43 -5.81 22.97 -13.55
CA ALA A 43 -4.99 23.95 -14.26
C ALA A 43 -3.55 24.10 -13.69
N HIS A 44 -3.33 23.61 -12.46
CA HIS A 44 -2.09 23.77 -11.71
C HIS A 44 -1.44 22.43 -11.32
N ALA A 45 -1.73 21.33 -12.02
CA ALA A 45 -1.02 20.08 -11.81
C ALA A 45 0.49 20.32 -11.99
N SER A 46 1.25 20.23 -10.90
CA SER A 46 2.68 20.51 -10.89
C SER A 46 3.40 19.48 -11.75
N ARG A 47 4.26 19.96 -12.67
CA ARG A 47 5.21 19.11 -13.42
C ARG A 47 6.42 18.68 -12.57
N ALA A 48 6.47 19.00 -11.28
CA ALA A 48 7.58 18.63 -10.43
C ALA A 48 7.63 17.11 -10.23
N VAL A 49 8.78 16.52 -10.56
CA VAL A 49 9.09 15.11 -10.32
C VAL A 49 9.40 14.95 -8.84
N SER A 50 8.40 14.65 -8.01
CA SER A 50 8.64 14.06 -6.69
C SER A 50 7.94 12.71 -6.62
N ALA A 51 8.54 11.75 -5.91
CA ALA A 51 8.01 10.39 -5.77
C ALA A 51 6.82 10.31 -4.80
N THR A 52 6.38 11.44 -4.21
CA THR A 52 5.28 11.47 -3.24
C THR A 52 3.98 11.93 -3.91
N ALA A 53 2.87 11.30 -3.53
CA ALA A 53 1.54 11.72 -3.95
C ALA A 53 1.24 13.17 -3.57
N ASP A 54 0.64 13.92 -4.49
CA ASP A 54 0.20 15.30 -4.27
C ASP A 54 -1.34 15.39 -4.19
N ARG A 55 -1.84 16.62 -4.06
CA ARG A 55 -3.29 16.90 -3.93
C ARG A 55 -4.11 16.38 -5.12
N TYR A 56 -3.53 16.30 -6.31
CA TYR A 56 -4.23 15.91 -7.54
C TYR A 56 -4.00 14.45 -7.91
N THR A 57 -3.36 13.69 -7.03
CA THR A 57 -3.19 12.24 -7.16
C THR A 57 -3.76 11.55 -5.91
N PRO A 58 -5.08 11.65 -5.67
CA PRO A 58 -5.70 11.17 -4.44
C PRO A 58 -5.71 9.63 -4.33
N SER A 59 -5.67 8.92 -5.46
CA SER A 59 -5.76 7.47 -5.56
C SER A 59 -5.09 6.96 -6.83
N ALA A 60 -3.78 6.67 -6.78
CA ALA A 60 -3.04 6.20 -7.95
C ALA A 60 -3.25 4.70 -8.23
N TYR A 61 -3.21 3.88 -7.18
CA TYR A 61 -3.37 2.43 -7.22
C TYR A 61 -3.83 1.92 -5.84
N LEU A 62 -4.51 0.78 -5.82
CA LEU A 62 -5.15 0.20 -4.64
C LEU A 62 -4.13 -0.59 -3.79
N ALA A 63 -3.26 0.13 -3.10
CA ALA A 63 -2.29 -0.43 -2.16
C ALA A 63 -2.05 0.51 -0.96
N GLY A 64 -1.59 -0.03 0.17
CA GLY A 64 -1.34 0.76 1.37
C GLY A 64 -2.62 1.26 2.04
N SER A 65 -2.57 2.42 2.68
CA SER A 65 -3.66 2.96 3.49
C SER A 65 -4.51 3.99 2.73
N VAL A 66 -5.83 3.86 2.81
CA VAL A 66 -6.80 4.72 2.13
C VAL A 66 -7.69 5.38 3.17
N ALA A 67 -7.67 6.71 3.22
CA ALA A 67 -8.66 7.46 3.98
C ALA A 67 -9.93 7.67 3.14
N VAL A 68 -11.10 7.43 3.73
CA VAL A 68 -12.39 7.56 3.05
C VAL A 68 -13.27 8.48 3.86
N ARG A 69 -13.74 9.57 3.23
CA ARG A 69 -14.80 10.40 3.79
C ARG A 69 -16.14 9.95 3.21
N LEU A 70 -17.02 9.44 4.06
CA LEU A 70 -18.40 9.14 3.69
C LEU A 70 -19.28 10.35 4.02
N VAL A 71 -19.65 11.13 3.00
CA VAL A 71 -20.46 12.33 3.14
C VAL A 71 -21.92 12.00 2.86
N LEU A 72 -22.77 12.30 3.84
CA LEU A 72 -24.21 12.09 3.81
C LEU A 72 -24.88 13.47 3.85
N PRO A 73 -25.18 14.10 2.69
CA PRO A 73 -25.83 15.39 2.69
C PRO A 73 -27.25 15.26 3.25
N GLU A 74 -27.61 16.18 4.16
CA GLU A 74 -28.91 16.25 4.83
C GLU A 74 -29.56 17.57 4.46
N SER A 75 -30.75 17.53 3.87
CA SER A 75 -31.44 18.76 3.48
C SER A 75 -32.04 19.47 4.69
N GLU A 76 -31.98 20.81 4.71
CA GLU A 76 -32.57 21.58 5.80
C GLU A 76 -34.11 21.58 5.71
N THR A 77 -34.76 20.91 6.66
CA THR A 77 -36.22 20.66 6.77
C THR A 77 -37.16 21.88 6.77
N GLN A 78 -36.65 23.11 6.61
CA GLN A 78 -37.45 24.34 6.62
C GLN A 78 -38.15 24.64 5.28
N VAL A 79 -37.85 23.89 4.21
CA VAL A 79 -38.50 24.02 2.90
C VAL A 79 -39.55 22.92 2.71
N LEU A 80 -40.78 23.31 2.36
CA LEU A 80 -41.88 22.38 2.08
C LEU A 80 -41.51 21.44 0.91
N GLY A 81 -41.58 20.13 1.15
CA GLY A 81 -41.42 19.10 0.10
C GLY A 81 -40.12 18.29 0.17
N LEU A 82 -39.20 18.63 1.07
CA LEU A 82 -38.03 17.80 1.40
C LEU A 82 -38.49 16.61 2.28
N GLN A 83 -38.07 15.40 1.94
CA GLN A 83 -38.55 14.16 2.56
C GLN A 83 -37.41 13.21 2.96
N GLU A 84 -36.20 13.43 2.46
CA GLU A 84 -35.07 12.52 2.62
C GLU A 84 -34.24 12.95 3.82
N ASN A 85 -34.56 12.40 5.00
CA ASN A 85 -33.82 12.66 6.23
C ASN A 85 -33.08 11.40 6.66
N TRP A 86 -31.82 11.52 7.04
CA TRP A 86 -31.04 10.38 7.52
C TRP A 86 -31.48 9.93 8.91
N SER A 87 -31.91 8.67 9.00
CA SER A 87 -32.05 7.97 10.27
C SER A 87 -30.74 7.29 10.70
N GLU A 88 -30.56 7.07 12.00
CA GLU A 88 -29.42 6.31 12.54
C GLU A 88 -29.32 4.89 11.94
N ALA A 89 -30.46 4.28 11.61
CA ALA A 89 -30.52 2.94 11.04
C ALA A 89 -30.01 2.91 9.59
N GLU A 90 -30.32 3.94 8.79
CA GLU A 90 -29.81 4.10 7.44
C GLU A 90 -28.32 4.35 7.47
N ILE A 91 -27.84 5.29 8.29
CA ILE A 91 -26.40 5.58 8.43
C ILE A 91 -25.63 4.30 8.78
N ALA A 92 -26.10 3.54 9.78
CA ALA A 92 -25.45 2.28 10.17
C ALA A 92 -25.49 1.22 9.05
N ARG A 93 -26.51 1.22 8.19
CA ARG A 93 -26.58 0.33 7.02
C ARG A 93 -25.54 0.74 5.97
N LEU A 94 -25.39 2.03 5.69
CA LEU A 94 -24.39 2.55 4.77
C LEU A 94 -22.98 2.19 5.25
N GLU A 95 -22.67 2.43 6.52
CA GLU A 95 -21.36 2.10 7.09
C GLU A 95 -21.03 0.61 6.95
N ARG A 96 -22.00 -0.28 7.24
CA ARG A 96 -21.82 -1.72 7.03
C ARG A 96 -21.55 -2.07 5.56
N ALA A 97 -22.33 -1.52 4.63
CA ALA A 97 -22.14 -1.75 3.20
C ALA A 97 -20.77 -1.26 2.71
N THR A 98 -20.31 -0.10 3.20
CA THR A 98 -18.97 0.43 2.91
C THR A 98 -17.88 -0.48 3.46
N HIS A 99 -17.99 -0.95 4.71
CA HIS A 99 -17.03 -1.91 5.27
C HIS A 99 -17.01 -3.23 4.50
N GLU A 100 -18.16 -3.75 4.07
CA GLU A 100 -18.26 -4.97 3.25
C GLU A 100 -17.56 -4.81 1.90
N ALA A 101 -17.79 -3.69 1.20
CA ALA A 101 -17.13 -3.38 -0.07
C ALA A 101 -15.59 -3.31 0.08
N PHE A 102 -15.11 -2.69 1.17
CA PHE A 102 -13.68 -2.53 1.43
C PHE A 102 -13.01 -3.84 1.83
N ALA A 103 -13.68 -4.63 2.68
CA ALA A 103 -13.23 -5.97 3.03
C ALA A 103 -13.18 -6.89 1.81
N TRP A 104 -14.12 -6.73 0.88
CA TRP A 104 -14.11 -7.46 -0.39
C TRP A 104 -12.83 -7.18 -1.16
N TRP A 105 -12.51 -5.90 -1.43
CA TRP A 105 -11.28 -5.55 -2.15
C TRP A 105 -10.01 -6.02 -1.44
N ALA A 106 -9.89 -5.78 -0.14
CA ALA A 106 -8.74 -6.21 0.64
C ALA A 106 -8.46 -7.72 0.55
N ALA A 107 -9.52 -8.54 0.47
CA ALA A 107 -9.41 -9.98 0.30
C ALA A 107 -8.95 -10.42 -1.11
N ARG A 108 -9.02 -9.56 -2.13
CA ARG A 108 -8.61 -9.88 -3.52
C ARG A 108 -7.24 -9.30 -3.87
N VAL A 109 -6.74 -8.32 -3.11
CA VAL A 109 -5.40 -7.73 -3.30
C VAL A 109 -4.50 -7.90 -2.06
N PRO A 110 -4.31 -9.12 -1.52
CA PRO A 110 -3.65 -9.33 -0.23
C PRO A 110 -2.20 -8.79 -0.18
N GLN A 111 -1.46 -8.85 -1.29
CA GLN A 111 -0.08 -8.35 -1.37
C GLN A 111 0.03 -6.84 -1.51
N ALA A 112 -1.09 -6.16 -1.79
CA ALA A 112 -1.14 -4.71 -1.79
C ALA A 112 -1.28 -4.13 -0.36
N HIS A 113 -1.51 -5.00 0.63
CA HIS A 113 -1.69 -4.65 2.04
C HIS A 113 -2.65 -3.48 2.26
N VAL A 114 -3.75 -3.47 1.49
CA VAL A 114 -4.68 -2.34 1.51
C VAL A 114 -5.45 -2.28 2.83
N THR A 115 -5.53 -1.09 3.41
CA THR A 115 -6.32 -0.81 4.62
C THR A 115 -7.15 0.44 4.42
N PHE A 116 -8.30 0.52 5.08
CA PHE A 116 -9.24 1.63 4.93
C PHE A 116 -9.56 2.26 6.28
N GLN A 117 -9.55 3.59 6.34
CA GLN A 117 -10.02 4.36 7.49
C GLN A 117 -11.21 5.22 7.06
N ILE A 118 -12.37 5.03 7.69
CA ILE A 118 -13.62 5.68 7.29
C ILE A 118 -13.97 6.79 8.28
N VAL A 119 -14.31 7.97 7.75
CA VAL A 119 -14.90 9.07 8.51
C VAL A 119 -16.27 9.39 7.90
N THR A 120 -17.34 9.06 8.63
CA THR A 120 -18.73 9.35 8.24
C THR A 120 -19.16 10.72 8.74
N GLN A 121 -19.75 11.53 7.87
CA GLN A 121 -20.24 12.88 8.21
C GLN A 121 -21.59 13.15 7.57
N VAL A 122 -22.58 13.46 8.41
CA VAL A 122 -23.85 14.04 7.96
C VAL A 122 -23.65 15.55 7.80
N VAL A 123 -23.99 16.10 6.63
CA VAL A 123 -23.65 17.48 6.25
C VAL A 123 -24.90 18.25 5.85
N PRO A 124 -25.29 19.31 6.58
CA PRO A 124 -26.49 20.08 6.25
C PRO A 124 -26.31 20.84 4.94
N ILE A 125 -27.27 20.75 4.03
CA ILE A 125 -27.34 21.50 2.77
C ILE A 125 -28.76 21.99 2.51
N GLU A 126 -28.94 22.92 1.58
CA GLU A 126 -30.22 23.62 1.39
C GLU A 126 -31.28 22.78 0.61
N TYR A 127 -30.89 21.72 -0.08
CA TYR A 127 -31.75 20.98 -1.02
C TYR A 127 -31.45 19.48 -1.03
N GLU A 128 -32.42 18.65 -1.45
CA GLU A 128 -32.20 17.22 -1.61
C GLU A 128 -31.28 16.96 -2.81
N PRO A 129 -30.14 16.27 -2.64
CA PRO A 129 -29.28 15.88 -3.75
C PRO A 129 -30.01 15.07 -4.82
N ILE A 130 -30.95 14.21 -4.43
CA ILE A 130 -31.66 13.28 -5.32
C ILE A 130 -32.45 14.01 -6.43
N THR A 131 -32.83 15.27 -6.18
CA THR A 131 -33.55 16.10 -7.16
C THR A 131 -32.67 16.70 -8.26
N HIS A 132 -31.36 16.47 -8.20
CA HIS A 132 -30.37 16.98 -9.15
C HIS A 132 -29.89 15.88 -10.11
N SER A 133 -29.57 16.27 -11.35
CA SER A 133 -28.85 15.43 -12.32
C SER A 133 -27.34 15.52 -12.13
N LEU A 134 -26.59 14.59 -12.71
CA LEU A 134 -25.13 14.61 -12.84
C LEU A 134 -24.64 15.97 -13.36
N SER A 135 -25.30 16.54 -14.37
CA SER A 135 -24.96 17.85 -14.94
C SER A 135 -25.09 19.03 -13.98
N THR A 136 -25.73 18.83 -12.82
CA THR A 136 -25.91 19.85 -11.77
C THR A 136 -25.34 19.44 -10.42
N GLU A 137 -24.59 18.33 -10.35
CA GLU A 137 -24.06 17.78 -9.09
C GLU A 137 -23.21 18.77 -8.30
N GLY A 138 -22.47 19.62 -9.03
CA GLY A 138 -21.56 20.60 -8.44
C GLY A 138 -22.27 21.62 -7.55
N ARG A 139 -23.60 21.74 -7.66
CA ARG A 139 -24.41 22.51 -6.72
C ARG A 139 -24.36 21.88 -5.33
N TRP A 140 -24.92 20.68 -5.16
CA TRP A 140 -25.05 20.07 -3.83
C TRP A 140 -23.71 19.57 -3.30
N ILE A 141 -22.83 19.04 -4.15
CA ILE A 141 -21.47 18.61 -3.76
C ILE A 141 -20.66 19.82 -3.29
N GLY A 142 -20.69 20.92 -4.05
CA GLY A 142 -20.00 22.16 -3.68
C GLY A 142 -20.55 22.77 -2.38
N ALA A 143 -21.86 22.69 -2.15
CA ALA A 143 -22.49 23.12 -0.90
C ALA A 143 -22.04 22.26 0.29
N ALA A 144 -22.07 20.92 0.16
CA ALA A 144 -21.63 20.00 1.20
C ALA A 144 -20.14 20.21 1.54
N LEU A 145 -19.28 20.32 0.54
CA LEU A 145 -17.85 20.58 0.75
C LEU A 145 -17.59 21.95 1.39
N THR A 146 -18.38 22.97 1.05
CA THR A 146 -18.30 24.29 1.69
C THR A 146 -18.63 24.19 3.19
N GLN A 147 -19.64 23.42 3.55
CA GLN A 147 -20.03 23.19 4.95
C GLN A 147 -18.97 22.40 5.72
N LEU A 148 -18.24 21.52 5.04
CA LEU A 148 -17.06 20.83 5.58
C LEU A 148 -15.81 21.73 5.67
N GLY A 149 -15.91 23.02 5.32
CA GLY A 149 -14.83 24.01 5.42
C GLY A 149 -14.00 24.19 4.15
N PHE A 150 -14.38 23.55 3.04
CA PHE A 150 -13.68 23.64 1.76
C PHE A 150 -14.47 24.52 0.80
N SER A 151 -14.34 25.84 0.93
CA SER A 151 -15.03 26.80 0.04
C SER A 151 -14.34 26.94 -1.32
N GLY A 152 -15.12 27.16 -2.38
CA GLY A 152 -14.62 27.35 -3.75
C GLY A 152 -15.77 27.42 -4.75
N SER A 153 -15.46 27.76 -6.00
CA SER A 153 -16.43 27.76 -7.11
C SER A 153 -16.37 26.48 -7.96
N ASP A 154 -15.40 25.61 -7.70
CA ASP A 154 -15.19 24.35 -8.40
C ASP A 154 -15.17 23.21 -7.37
N HIS A 155 -16.20 22.38 -7.42
CA HIS A 155 -16.39 21.27 -6.49
C HIS A 155 -15.33 20.16 -6.65
N PHE A 156 -14.70 20.00 -7.81
CA PHE A 156 -13.57 19.08 -7.96
C PHE A 156 -12.36 19.58 -7.17
N GLU A 157 -12.03 20.86 -7.28
CA GLU A 157 -10.98 21.48 -6.47
C GLU A 157 -11.30 21.38 -4.97
N GLN A 158 -12.54 21.63 -4.57
CA GLN A 158 -12.96 21.45 -3.18
C GLN A 158 -12.76 19.99 -2.73
N ALA A 159 -13.12 18.99 -3.55
CA ALA A 159 -12.97 17.57 -3.23
C ALA A 159 -11.50 17.15 -3.14
N TYR A 160 -10.63 17.58 -4.07
CA TYR A 160 -9.19 17.34 -3.96
C TYR A 160 -8.60 17.96 -2.69
N SER A 161 -9.04 19.17 -2.29
CA SER A 161 -8.64 19.77 -1.01
C SER A 161 -9.11 18.95 0.19
N ALA A 162 -10.36 18.48 0.17
CA ALA A 162 -10.93 17.66 1.23
C ALA A 162 -10.19 16.33 1.40
N ASN A 163 -9.91 15.64 0.29
CA ASN A 163 -9.13 14.40 0.28
C ASN A 163 -7.70 14.65 0.78
N GLN A 164 -7.03 15.71 0.32
CA GLN A 164 -5.68 16.02 0.77
C GLN A 164 -5.62 16.38 2.26
N ALA A 165 -6.64 17.05 2.80
CA ALA A 165 -6.74 17.35 4.22
C ALA A 165 -6.95 16.07 5.03
N LEU A 166 -7.90 15.21 4.62
CA LEU A 166 -8.17 13.94 5.27
C LEU A 166 -6.95 13.01 5.26
N ARG A 167 -6.24 12.92 4.12
CA ARG A 167 -5.02 12.13 3.97
C ARG A 167 -3.94 12.53 4.98
N ARG A 168 -3.78 13.84 5.23
CA ARG A 168 -2.82 14.36 6.21
C ARG A 168 -3.29 14.13 7.64
N GLU A 169 -4.59 14.29 7.89
CA GLU A 169 -5.21 14.08 9.19
C GLU A 169 -5.05 12.64 9.68
N LEU A 170 -5.26 11.67 8.78
CA LEU A 170 -5.20 10.23 9.11
C LEU A 170 -3.86 9.58 8.75
N ALA A 171 -2.90 10.35 8.25
CA ALA A 171 -1.58 9.89 7.81
C ALA A 171 -1.66 8.68 6.86
N THR A 172 -2.54 8.75 5.85
CA THR A 172 -2.73 7.68 4.88
C THR A 172 -2.00 7.94 3.55
N ASP A 173 -1.82 6.89 2.76
CA ASP A 173 -1.19 6.95 1.44
C ASP A 173 -2.09 7.64 0.41
N TRP A 174 -3.38 7.31 0.48
CA TRP A 174 -4.43 7.77 -0.43
C TRP A 174 -5.61 8.37 0.33
N ALA A 175 -6.47 9.09 -0.39
CA ALA A 175 -7.75 9.52 0.15
C ALA A 175 -8.82 9.67 -0.93
N THR A 176 -10.07 9.33 -0.63
CA THR A 176 -11.22 9.57 -1.51
C THR A 176 -12.43 10.03 -0.71
N THR A 177 -13.39 10.66 -1.39
CA THR A 177 -14.70 11.00 -0.83
C THR A 177 -15.79 10.16 -1.50
N ILE A 178 -16.71 9.65 -0.71
CA ILE A 178 -17.93 8.97 -1.17
C ILE A 178 -19.10 9.85 -0.76
N PHE A 179 -19.86 10.34 -1.73
CA PHE A 179 -21.12 11.02 -1.47
C PHE A 179 -22.26 10.03 -1.60
N ILE A 180 -23.12 9.94 -0.58
CA ILE A 180 -24.36 9.18 -0.69
C ILE A 180 -25.53 10.15 -0.60
N ALA A 181 -26.33 10.22 -1.66
CA ALA A 181 -27.59 10.93 -1.66
C ALA A 181 -28.67 10.05 -1.04
N ASN A 182 -29.41 10.59 -0.07
CA ASN A 182 -30.58 9.89 0.46
C ASN A 182 -31.66 9.82 -0.64
N SER A 183 -32.25 8.64 -0.80
CA SER A 183 -33.18 8.28 -1.87
C SER A 183 -34.27 7.35 -1.36
N ALA A 184 -34.47 7.28 -0.04
CA ALA A 184 -35.35 6.30 0.59
C ALA A 184 -36.85 6.65 0.43
N ALA A 185 -37.15 7.94 0.23
CA ALA A 185 -38.49 8.44 -0.06
C ALA A 185 -38.74 8.64 -1.58
N ASP A 186 -37.70 8.49 -2.41
CA ASP A 186 -37.80 8.57 -3.85
C ASP A 186 -38.40 7.29 -4.47
N ALA A 187 -39.25 7.47 -5.49
CA ALA A 187 -40.03 6.37 -6.05
C ALA A 187 -39.22 5.41 -6.93
N ASP A 188 -38.14 5.88 -7.54
CA ASP A 188 -37.27 5.08 -8.42
C ASP A 188 -35.83 4.94 -7.91
N ASN A 189 -35.54 5.56 -6.76
CA ASN A 189 -34.26 5.57 -6.06
C ASN A 189 -33.11 6.18 -6.88
N GLN A 190 -33.42 6.99 -7.90
CA GLN A 190 -32.45 7.56 -8.83
C GLN A 190 -32.41 9.08 -8.73
N PHE A 191 -31.31 9.65 -9.20
CA PHE A 191 -31.22 11.07 -9.49
C PHE A 191 -32.19 11.46 -10.61
N ALA A 192 -32.43 12.76 -10.79
CA ALA A 192 -33.38 13.29 -11.77
C ALA A 192 -33.09 12.91 -13.24
N ASP A 193 -31.89 12.43 -13.56
CA ASP A 193 -31.49 11.93 -14.88
C ASP A 193 -31.44 10.40 -14.99
N GLY A 194 -31.88 9.67 -13.95
CA GLY A 194 -31.86 8.21 -13.88
C GLY A 194 -30.53 7.61 -13.39
N SER A 195 -29.51 8.43 -13.16
CA SER A 195 -28.25 7.95 -12.57
C SER A 195 -28.49 7.51 -11.12
N PHE A 196 -27.70 6.56 -10.61
CA PHE A 196 -27.77 6.18 -9.19
C PHE A 196 -26.42 5.83 -8.57
N ALA A 197 -25.41 5.56 -9.38
CA ALA A 197 -24.03 5.35 -8.96
C ALA A 197 -23.12 5.83 -10.08
N TYR A 198 -22.02 6.48 -9.72
CA TYR A 198 -20.94 6.85 -10.63
C TYR A 198 -19.68 7.26 -9.87
N ALA A 199 -18.54 7.25 -10.57
CA ALA A 199 -17.26 7.61 -10.03
C ALA A 199 -16.40 8.38 -11.02
N TYR A 200 -15.51 9.19 -10.47
CA TYR A 200 -14.44 9.81 -11.24
C TYR A 200 -13.19 8.93 -11.18
N VAL A 201 -12.75 8.45 -12.34
CA VAL A 201 -11.63 7.53 -12.50
C VAL A 201 -10.34 8.17 -11.97
N ASN A 202 -9.65 7.48 -11.05
CA ASN A 202 -8.53 8.00 -10.24
C ASN A 202 -8.92 9.14 -9.28
N GLY A 203 -10.19 9.20 -8.89
CA GLY A 203 -10.76 10.19 -7.98
C GLY A 203 -11.19 11.50 -8.66
N PRO A 204 -11.62 12.51 -7.87
CA PRO A 204 -11.50 12.57 -6.41
C PRO A 204 -12.63 11.94 -5.61
N PHE A 205 -13.77 11.59 -6.24
CA PHE A 205 -14.90 11.07 -5.50
C PHE A 205 -15.78 10.12 -6.33
N THR A 206 -16.66 9.42 -5.62
CA THR A 206 -17.78 8.66 -6.17
C THR A 206 -19.09 9.12 -5.52
N VAL A 207 -20.19 8.95 -6.23
CA VAL A 207 -21.54 9.31 -5.83
C VAL A 207 -22.45 8.09 -5.97
N LEU A 208 -23.27 7.83 -4.96
CA LEU A 208 -24.29 6.79 -5.01
C LEU A 208 -25.60 7.29 -4.38
N THR A 209 -26.72 6.66 -4.74
CA THR A 209 -27.97 6.78 -3.99
C THR A 209 -28.04 5.73 -2.89
N SER A 210 -28.68 6.08 -1.78
CA SER A 210 -28.74 5.25 -0.55
C SER A 210 -29.42 3.90 -0.74
N GLU A 211 -30.28 3.79 -1.76
CA GLU A 211 -31.04 2.59 -2.12
C GLU A 211 -30.49 1.90 -3.38
N ALA A 212 -29.31 2.32 -3.89
CA ALA A 212 -28.65 1.72 -5.06
C ALA A 212 -29.56 1.64 -6.31
N GLY A 213 -30.34 2.69 -6.56
CA GLY A 213 -31.26 2.76 -7.69
C GLY A 213 -32.24 1.58 -7.72
N GLY A 214 -32.46 1.03 -8.92
CA GLY A 214 -33.35 -0.12 -9.08
C GLY A 214 -32.78 -1.45 -8.54
N TYR A 215 -31.51 -1.52 -8.14
CA TYR A 215 -30.93 -2.73 -7.52
C TYR A 215 -31.40 -2.92 -6.07
N GLY A 216 -31.81 -1.83 -5.40
CA GLY A 216 -32.30 -1.81 -4.03
C GLY A 216 -31.18 -1.79 -2.98
N ALA A 217 -31.47 -1.27 -1.78
CA ALA A 217 -30.48 -1.07 -0.72
C ALA A 217 -29.67 -2.31 -0.33
N GLY A 218 -30.21 -3.51 -0.53
CA GLY A 218 -29.49 -4.77 -0.27
C GLY A 218 -28.26 -4.99 -1.17
N LYS A 219 -28.12 -4.22 -2.25
CA LYS A 219 -27.01 -4.30 -3.21
C LYS A 219 -26.05 -3.12 -3.14
N LEU A 220 -26.18 -2.23 -2.15
CA LEU A 220 -25.30 -1.07 -1.99
C LEU A 220 -23.81 -1.44 -1.90
N ALA A 221 -23.45 -2.49 -1.13
CA ALA A 221 -22.06 -2.95 -1.05
C ALA A 221 -21.50 -3.40 -2.41
N HIS A 222 -22.35 -3.94 -3.29
CA HIS A 222 -21.96 -4.44 -4.60
C HIS A 222 -21.63 -3.25 -5.51
N MET A 223 -22.48 -2.24 -5.52
CA MET A 223 -22.26 -1.00 -6.28
C MET A 223 -21.06 -0.23 -5.74
N LEU A 224 -20.94 -0.05 -4.41
CA LEU A 224 -19.75 0.56 -3.81
C LEU A 224 -18.45 -0.16 -4.18
N THR A 225 -18.47 -1.50 -4.29
CA THR A 225 -17.29 -2.28 -4.71
C THR A 225 -16.92 -1.97 -6.16
N HIS A 226 -17.92 -1.89 -7.05
CA HIS A 226 -17.74 -1.49 -8.45
C HIS A 226 -17.16 -0.07 -8.56
N GLU A 227 -17.80 0.91 -7.93
CA GLU A 227 -17.38 2.31 -7.97
C GLU A 227 -15.99 2.55 -7.38
N LEU A 228 -15.63 1.80 -6.32
CA LEU A 228 -14.28 1.87 -5.76
C LEU A 228 -13.22 1.42 -6.77
N GLY A 229 -13.55 0.48 -7.66
CA GLY A 229 -12.68 0.08 -8.76
C GLY A 229 -12.28 1.28 -9.63
N HIS A 230 -13.25 2.12 -10.01
CA HIS A 230 -12.99 3.33 -10.79
C HIS A 230 -12.12 4.34 -10.04
N ILE A 231 -12.34 4.53 -8.72
CA ILE A 231 -11.49 5.41 -7.89
C ILE A 231 -10.02 5.06 -8.01
N PHE A 232 -9.68 3.79 -8.28
CA PHE A 232 -8.30 3.33 -8.48
C PHE A 232 -7.95 2.98 -9.93
N GLY A 233 -8.79 3.36 -10.89
CA GLY A 233 -8.44 3.35 -12.31
C GLY A 233 -9.06 2.22 -13.13
N ALA A 234 -9.82 1.30 -12.53
CA ALA A 234 -10.53 0.29 -13.31
C ALA A 234 -11.56 0.94 -14.25
N LEU A 235 -11.74 0.36 -15.44
CA LEU A 235 -12.75 0.76 -16.40
C LEU A 235 -13.90 -0.25 -16.42
N ASP A 236 -15.06 0.24 -16.85
CA ASP A 236 -16.21 -0.61 -17.13
C ASP A 236 -15.95 -1.62 -18.22
N GLN A 237 -16.64 -2.74 -18.08
CA GLN A 237 -16.52 -3.87 -18.97
C GLN A 237 -17.85 -4.28 -19.59
N TYR A 238 -18.98 -3.78 -19.11
CA TYR A 238 -20.28 -4.05 -19.73
C TYR A 238 -20.42 -3.35 -21.09
N ALA A 239 -21.20 -3.94 -22.01
CA ALA A 239 -21.24 -3.49 -23.41
C ALA A 239 -21.69 -2.03 -23.58
N ALA A 240 -22.61 -1.55 -22.73
CA ALA A 240 -23.15 -0.19 -22.79
C ALA A 240 -22.10 0.90 -22.47
N ALA A 241 -21.02 0.58 -21.74
CA ALA A 241 -19.93 1.52 -21.47
C ALA A 241 -19.09 1.84 -22.71
N GLY A 242 -19.15 1.01 -23.76
CA GLY A 242 -18.47 1.29 -25.03
C GLY A 242 -16.94 1.34 -24.97
N ILE A 243 -16.32 0.82 -23.89
CA ILE A 243 -14.87 0.88 -23.69
C ILE A 243 -14.14 -0.03 -24.70
N PRO A 244 -13.33 0.49 -25.64
CA PRO A 244 -12.64 -0.36 -26.61
C PRO A 244 -11.52 -1.17 -25.94
N CYS A 245 -11.20 -2.33 -26.51
CA CYS A 245 -10.15 -3.23 -25.97
C CYS A 245 -8.77 -2.60 -25.86
N THR A 246 -8.51 -1.55 -26.64
CA THR A 246 -7.24 -0.80 -26.63
C THR A 246 -7.23 0.34 -25.62
N ALA A 247 -8.35 0.64 -24.95
CA ALA A 247 -8.36 1.59 -23.86
C ALA A 247 -7.46 1.06 -22.74
N ALA A 248 -6.61 1.93 -22.21
CA ALA A 248 -5.69 1.63 -21.14
C ALA A 248 -5.96 2.59 -19.98
N SER A 249 -5.93 2.07 -18.75
CA SER A 249 -6.24 2.85 -17.56
C SER A 249 -5.43 2.41 -16.35
N GLY A 250 -5.56 3.17 -15.26
CA GLY A 250 -4.84 2.98 -14.01
C GLY A 250 -3.38 3.41 -14.09
N TYR A 251 -2.70 3.28 -12.95
CA TYR A 251 -1.28 3.62 -12.82
C TYR A 251 -0.38 2.87 -13.82
N LEU A 252 -0.70 1.60 -14.08
CA LEU A 252 0.05 0.70 -14.95
C LEU A 252 -0.35 0.76 -16.44
N ALA A 253 -1.38 1.54 -16.79
CA ALA A 253 -1.92 1.64 -18.14
C ALA A 253 -2.32 0.27 -18.73
N ILE A 254 -3.04 -0.53 -17.95
CA ILE A 254 -3.46 -1.88 -18.35
C ILE A 254 -4.65 -1.79 -19.32
N ALA A 255 -4.55 -2.53 -20.42
CA ALA A 255 -5.56 -2.57 -21.46
C ALA A 255 -6.85 -3.25 -20.97
N ALA A 256 -8.02 -2.74 -21.40
CA ALA A 256 -9.37 -3.22 -21.07
C ALA A 256 -9.74 -4.51 -21.83
N THR A 257 -8.95 -5.58 -21.67
CA THR A 257 -9.09 -6.80 -22.47
C THR A 257 -10.36 -7.60 -22.18
N ASN A 258 -11.06 -7.30 -21.08
CA ASN A 258 -12.29 -7.95 -20.66
C ASN A 258 -13.57 -7.15 -20.99
N SER A 259 -13.44 -6.03 -21.70
CA SER A 259 -14.61 -5.25 -22.14
C SER A 259 -15.48 -6.05 -23.11
N GLN A 260 -16.79 -5.99 -22.92
CA GLN A 260 -17.76 -6.57 -23.83
C GLN A 260 -17.91 -5.76 -25.13
N ALA A 261 -17.46 -4.51 -25.15
CA ALA A 261 -17.49 -3.73 -26.38
C ALA A 261 -16.51 -4.31 -27.41
N ASN A 262 -16.98 -4.53 -28.64
CA ASN A 262 -16.16 -5.01 -29.76
C ASN A 262 -15.50 -6.39 -29.57
N SER A 263 -16.07 -7.27 -28.72
CA SER A 263 -15.61 -8.66 -28.53
C SER A 263 -14.13 -8.75 -28.13
N CYS A 264 -13.76 -8.12 -27.00
CA CYS A 264 -12.39 -8.16 -26.51
C CYS A 264 -11.91 -9.58 -26.18
N GLY A 265 -10.60 -9.70 -25.95
CA GLY A 265 -9.91 -10.98 -25.88
C GLY A 265 -10.39 -11.91 -24.75
N THR A 266 -10.91 -11.36 -23.66
CA THR A 266 -11.38 -12.13 -22.50
C THR A 266 -12.84 -11.83 -22.16
N HIS A 267 -13.51 -12.81 -21.54
CA HIS A 267 -14.91 -12.73 -21.09
C HIS A 267 -15.04 -13.36 -19.70
N HIS A 268 -14.13 -12.99 -18.79
CA HIS A 268 -14.12 -13.46 -17.42
C HIS A 268 -15.15 -12.69 -16.59
N HIS A 269 -15.71 -13.37 -15.59
CA HIS A 269 -16.60 -12.72 -14.65
C HIS A 269 -15.83 -11.68 -13.83
N SER A 270 -16.39 -10.48 -13.66
CA SER A 270 -15.71 -9.36 -13.03
C SER A 270 -16.69 -8.39 -12.39
N ILE A 271 -16.29 -7.80 -11.26
CA ILE A 271 -17.04 -6.72 -10.61
C ILE A 271 -17.23 -5.51 -11.53
N MET A 272 -16.33 -5.28 -12.49
CA MET A 272 -16.44 -4.20 -13.47
C MET A 272 -17.38 -4.53 -14.65
N TRP A 273 -17.94 -5.74 -14.67
CA TRP A 273 -18.88 -6.18 -15.71
C TRP A 273 -20.29 -6.39 -15.14
N GLU A 274 -20.44 -7.26 -14.14
CA GLU A 274 -21.74 -7.60 -13.54
C GLU A 274 -21.59 -7.59 -12.02
N PRO A 275 -21.84 -6.45 -11.36
CA PRO A 275 -21.42 -6.28 -9.96
C PRO A 275 -22.14 -7.21 -8.98
N VAL A 276 -23.37 -7.63 -9.29
CA VAL A 276 -24.19 -8.36 -8.32
C VAL A 276 -23.64 -9.76 -8.07
N SER A 277 -23.56 -10.57 -9.11
CA SER A 277 -23.05 -11.93 -8.98
C SER A 277 -21.52 -11.95 -8.82
N ALA A 278 -20.80 -10.96 -9.35
CA ALA A 278 -19.34 -10.87 -9.17
C ALA A 278 -18.96 -10.61 -7.71
N PHE A 279 -19.69 -9.74 -7.02
CA PHE A 279 -19.46 -9.51 -5.59
C PHE A 279 -19.66 -10.81 -4.79
N GLU A 280 -20.76 -11.52 -5.01
CA GLU A 280 -21.08 -12.79 -4.33
C GLU A 280 -20.02 -13.87 -4.58
N GLN A 281 -19.44 -13.90 -5.78
CA GLN A 281 -18.41 -14.88 -6.17
C GLN A 281 -16.98 -14.42 -5.86
N GLY A 282 -16.78 -13.16 -5.52
CA GLY A 282 -15.43 -12.59 -5.39
C GLY A 282 -14.69 -12.41 -6.71
N ALA A 283 -15.41 -12.21 -7.80
CA ALA A 283 -14.85 -12.18 -9.14
C ALA A 283 -14.35 -10.78 -9.53
N VAL A 284 -13.08 -10.70 -9.92
CA VAL A 284 -12.45 -9.57 -10.60
C VAL A 284 -11.47 -10.17 -11.59
N ASP A 285 -11.51 -9.73 -12.85
CA ASP A 285 -10.64 -10.26 -13.89
C ASP A 285 -9.25 -9.60 -13.85
N THR A 286 -8.31 -10.17 -14.60
CA THR A 286 -6.92 -9.72 -14.63
C THR A 286 -6.73 -8.30 -15.19
N SER A 287 -7.60 -7.85 -16.11
CA SER A 287 -7.56 -6.49 -16.63
C SER A 287 -7.94 -5.49 -15.54
N ALA A 288 -9.06 -5.72 -14.85
CA ALA A 288 -9.49 -4.86 -13.75
C ALA A 288 -8.49 -4.87 -12.57
N LEU A 289 -7.95 -6.04 -12.19
CA LEU A 289 -6.90 -6.14 -11.17
C LEU A 289 -5.66 -5.32 -11.55
N GLY A 290 -5.19 -5.45 -12.78
CA GLY A 290 -4.05 -4.67 -13.26
C GLY A 290 -4.33 -3.17 -13.33
N GLN A 291 -5.55 -2.76 -13.69
CA GLN A 291 -5.94 -1.35 -13.72
C GLN A 291 -5.99 -0.72 -12.33
N VAL A 292 -6.40 -1.46 -11.29
CA VAL A 292 -6.29 -0.98 -9.90
C VAL A 292 -4.87 -1.04 -9.34
N GLY A 293 -3.88 -1.45 -10.14
CA GLY A 293 -2.47 -1.54 -9.75
C GLY A 293 -2.07 -2.86 -9.09
N TYR A 294 -2.91 -3.90 -9.16
CA TYR A 294 -2.59 -5.25 -8.71
C TYR A 294 -2.17 -6.13 -9.89
N HIS A 295 -0.97 -5.85 -10.40
CA HIS A 295 -0.29 -6.66 -11.41
C HIS A 295 1.10 -6.99 -10.89
N ASP A 296 1.58 -8.21 -11.14
CA ASP A 296 2.91 -8.68 -10.77
C ASP A 296 3.54 -9.22 -12.06
N SER A 297 4.44 -8.44 -12.64
CA SER A 297 4.99 -8.69 -13.96
C SER A 297 6.18 -9.66 -13.97
N ASP A 298 6.85 -9.86 -12.82
CA ASP A 298 8.04 -10.71 -12.71
C ASP A 298 7.82 -11.98 -11.85
N GLY A 299 6.68 -12.07 -11.16
CA GLY A 299 6.20 -13.25 -10.45
C GLY A 299 6.77 -13.44 -9.05
N ASP A 300 7.27 -12.37 -8.42
CA ASP A 300 7.85 -12.41 -7.08
C ASP A 300 6.80 -12.24 -5.95
N ALA A 301 5.53 -12.11 -6.32
CA ALA A 301 4.37 -11.87 -5.46
C ALA A 301 4.29 -10.47 -4.85
N ILE A 302 5.01 -9.48 -5.39
CA ILE A 302 4.88 -8.06 -5.05
C ILE A 302 4.22 -7.34 -6.23
N PRO A 303 3.14 -6.56 -6.01
CA PRO A 303 2.54 -5.79 -7.09
C PRO A 303 3.51 -4.75 -7.65
N ASP A 304 3.56 -4.59 -8.98
CA ASP A 304 4.46 -3.70 -9.71
C ASP A 304 4.58 -2.28 -9.10
N PRO A 305 3.50 -1.59 -8.65
CA PRO A 305 3.65 -0.26 -8.05
C PRO A 305 4.42 -0.26 -6.71
N LEU A 306 4.49 -1.42 -6.04
CA LEU A 306 5.24 -1.65 -4.80
C LEU A 306 6.59 -2.33 -5.04
N ASP A 307 6.79 -2.99 -6.18
CA ASP A 307 8.08 -3.57 -6.57
C ASP A 307 8.98 -2.49 -7.16
N THR A 308 9.71 -1.82 -6.26
CA THR A 308 10.61 -0.73 -6.61
C THR A 308 12.04 -1.01 -6.14
N GLU A 309 13.01 -0.46 -6.85
CA GLU A 309 14.43 -0.54 -6.47
C GLU A 309 14.91 0.84 -5.96
N PRO A 310 15.54 0.90 -4.77
CA PRO A 310 16.13 2.15 -4.30
C PRO A 310 17.41 2.48 -5.05
N THR A 311 17.72 3.77 -5.15
CA THR A 311 19.03 4.27 -5.57
C THR A 311 19.83 4.71 -4.36
N LEU A 312 21.15 4.60 -4.44
CA LEU A 312 22.06 5.10 -3.44
C LEU A 312 23.11 5.99 -4.12
N THR A 313 23.41 7.13 -3.51
CA THR A 313 24.56 7.97 -3.86
C THR A 313 25.42 8.16 -2.62
N VAL A 314 26.73 7.98 -2.77
CA VAL A 314 27.69 7.98 -1.65
C VAL A 314 28.85 8.90 -1.94
N ASN A 315 29.18 9.74 -0.97
CA ASN A 315 30.45 10.43 -0.88
C ASN A 315 31.19 9.97 0.38
N LEU A 316 32.31 9.27 0.19
CA LEU A 316 33.18 8.79 1.24
C LEU A 316 34.50 9.55 1.18
N THR A 317 34.77 10.38 2.18
CA THR A 317 35.95 11.25 2.18
C THR A 317 37.02 10.73 3.14
N PRO A 318 38.20 10.28 2.67
CA PRO A 318 39.33 10.01 3.55
C PRO A 318 39.84 11.30 4.21
N GLN A 319 40.24 11.20 5.46
CA GLN A 319 40.83 12.31 6.22
C GLN A 319 42.15 11.84 6.85
N LEU A 320 43.18 12.69 6.83
CA LEU A 320 44.46 12.38 7.45
C LEU A 320 44.32 12.38 8.97
N ASN A 321 44.84 11.35 9.64
CA ASN A 321 44.76 11.19 11.10
C ASN A 321 43.33 11.14 11.65
N GLN A 322 42.34 10.87 10.81
CA GLN A 322 40.93 10.85 11.17
C GLN A 322 40.20 9.73 10.43
N ARG A 323 39.08 9.30 11.02
CA ARG A 323 38.21 8.31 10.40
C ARG A 323 37.43 8.92 9.24
N PRO A 324 37.11 8.13 8.20
CA PRO A 324 36.42 8.66 7.05
C PRO A 324 34.98 9.01 7.39
N GLN A 325 34.55 10.19 6.92
CA GLN A 325 33.16 10.61 6.96
C GLN A 325 32.44 10.08 5.73
N ILE A 326 31.22 9.61 5.93
CA ILE A 326 30.30 9.27 4.86
C ILE A 326 29.13 10.26 4.84
N THR A 327 28.83 10.77 3.66
CA THR A 327 27.51 11.28 3.33
C THR A 327 26.88 10.40 2.26
N ALA A 328 25.64 9.96 2.48
CA ALA A 328 24.91 9.22 1.49
C ALA A 328 23.46 9.71 1.40
N ARG A 329 22.88 9.55 0.20
CA ARG A 329 21.46 9.79 -0.05
C ARG A 329 20.89 8.54 -0.71
N ALA A 330 19.97 7.89 -0.02
CA ALA A 330 19.16 6.79 -0.53
C ALA A 330 17.80 7.33 -0.97
N ALA A 331 17.27 6.86 -2.09
CA ALA A 331 15.94 7.28 -2.55
C ALA A 331 15.26 6.14 -3.32
N ASP A 332 14.06 5.77 -2.90
CA ASP A 332 13.25 4.79 -3.60
C ASP A 332 12.85 5.31 -4.98
N GLN A 333 12.91 4.46 -6.02
CA GLN A 333 12.54 4.87 -7.38
C GLN A 333 11.14 4.35 -7.71
N PRO A 334 10.14 5.22 -7.89
CA PRO A 334 8.79 4.76 -8.15
C PRO A 334 8.72 3.94 -9.45
N PHE A 335 7.89 2.90 -9.44
CA PHE A 335 7.54 2.18 -10.66
C PHE A 335 6.96 3.18 -11.68
N LYS A 336 7.40 3.12 -12.94
CA LYS A 336 7.05 4.16 -13.91
C LYS A 336 5.61 4.02 -14.39
N SER A 337 4.82 5.08 -14.19
CA SER A 337 3.48 5.18 -14.80
C SER A 337 3.55 5.80 -16.20
N PRO A 338 2.94 5.18 -17.24
CA PRO A 338 2.83 5.78 -18.57
C PRO A 338 1.80 6.91 -18.66
N LEU A 339 0.76 6.89 -17.82
CA LEU A 339 -0.40 7.79 -17.90
C LEU A 339 -0.43 8.84 -16.78
N GLN A 340 0.27 8.58 -15.68
CA GLN A 340 0.23 9.40 -14.47
C GLN A 340 1.65 9.78 -14.03
N ARG A 341 1.73 10.61 -12.98
CA ARG A 341 2.99 10.85 -12.28
C ARG A 341 3.43 9.59 -11.55
N SER A 342 4.72 9.27 -11.60
CA SER A 342 5.25 8.12 -10.88
C SER A 342 5.40 8.43 -9.38
N ILE A 343 4.84 7.56 -8.53
CA ILE A 343 4.73 7.70 -7.07
C ILE A 343 5.14 6.38 -6.42
N SER A 344 5.88 6.46 -5.32
CA SER A 344 6.22 5.31 -4.49
C SER A 344 5.55 5.42 -3.13
N LEU A 345 5.02 4.30 -2.64
CA LEU A 345 4.63 4.14 -1.24
C LEU A 345 5.76 3.57 -0.38
N ASN A 346 6.88 3.16 -0.97
CA ASN A 346 7.98 2.57 -0.23
C ASN A 346 8.81 3.65 0.47
N SER A 347 9.17 3.36 1.72
CA SER A 347 10.23 4.05 2.42
C SER A 347 11.55 3.30 2.26
N ILE A 348 12.66 4.01 2.42
CA ILE A 348 13.94 3.37 2.69
C ILE A 348 13.86 2.78 4.09
N ASP A 349 14.17 1.49 4.21
CA ASP A 349 14.15 0.76 5.48
C ASP A 349 15.51 0.81 6.18
N ARG A 350 16.59 0.75 5.40
CA ARG A 350 17.95 0.84 5.91
C ARG A 350 18.97 1.15 4.84
N VAL A 351 20.08 1.77 5.24
CA VAL A 351 21.31 1.81 4.45
C VAL A 351 22.38 1.01 5.18
N GLU A 352 22.99 0.08 4.47
CA GLU A 352 23.97 -0.84 5.03
C GLU A 352 25.34 -0.62 4.41
N PHE A 353 26.39 -0.87 5.19
CA PHE A 353 27.75 -0.97 4.69
C PHE A 353 28.44 -2.23 5.20
N ARG A 354 29.44 -2.70 4.46
CA ARG A 354 30.38 -3.73 4.90
C ARG A 354 31.79 -3.42 4.43
N THR A 355 32.78 -4.03 5.07
CA THR A 355 34.18 -3.95 4.63
C THR A 355 34.77 -5.30 4.34
N ASN A 356 35.55 -5.42 3.27
CA ASN A 356 36.34 -6.62 2.94
C ASN A 356 35.52 -7.94 3.03
N THR A 357 34.29 -7.94 2.53
CA THR A 357 33.33 -9.08 2.57
C THR A 357 32.78 -9.48 3.95
N SER A 358 32.88 -8.62 4.96
CA SER A 358 32.23 -8.81 6.26
C SER A 358 30.69 -8.76 6.17
N GLU A 359 30.03 -8.96 7.31
CA GLU A 359 28.58 -8.78 7.40
C GLU A 359 28.15 -7.32 7.18
N TRP A 360 26.92 -7.16 6.71
CA TRP A 360 26.29 -5.85 6.53
C TRP A 360 25.94 -5.24 7.89
N LEU A 361 26.33 -3.98 8.06
CA LEU A 361 26.02 -3.16 9.22
C LEU A 361 25.13 -2.00 8.79
N VAL A 362 24.06 -1.77 9.54
CA VAL A 362 23.14 -0.64 9.30
C VAL A 362 23.81 0.66 9.73
N LEU A 363 23.79 1.66 8.86
CA LEU A 363 24.20 3.02 9.18
C LEU A 363 23.03 3.75 9.88
N PRO A 364 23.32 4.66 10.82
CA PRO A 364 22.27 5.47 11.41
C PRO A 364 21.69 6.44 10.36
N PRO A 365 20.36 6.62 10.31
CA PRO A 365 19.73 7.65 9.50
C PRO A 365 20.08 9.05 10.03
N GLY A 366 20.05 10.04 9.15
CA GLY A 366 20.50 11.40 9.42
C GLY A 366 19.58 12.20 10.35
N ASP A 367 18.28 11.87 10.37
CA ASP A 367 17.27 12.48 11.23
C ASP A 367 16.83 11.56 12.40
N GLY A 368 17.38 10.35 12.46
CA GLY A 368 17.16 9.39 13.53
C GLY A 368 16.15 8.27 13.21
N SER A 369 15.46 8.30 12.07
CA SER A 369 14.54 7.22 11.65
C SER A 369 14.65 6.88 10.16
N TYR A 370 14.20 5.69 9.78
CA TYR A 370 14.05 5.27 8.39
C TYR A 370 12.55 5.22 8.09
N ASP A 371 11.96 6.32 7.62
CA ASP A 371 10.51 6.46 7.53
C ASP A 371 10.01 7.20 6.28
N THR A 372 10.92 7.61 5.39
CA THR A 372 10.57 8.32 4.16
C THR A 372 11.05 7.63 2.89
N THR A 373 10.54 8.09 1.74
CA THR A 373 10.99 7.67 0.40
C THR A 373 12.45 8.06 0.11
N GLU A 374 13.03 8.99 0.89
CA GLU A 374 14.38 9.52 0.69
C GLU A 374 15.09 9.76 2.01
N GLU A 375 16.21 9.07 2.20
CA GLU A 375 16.95 9.12 3.45
C GLU A 375 18.35 9.66 3.26
N LEU A 376 18.75 10.55 4.18
CA LEU A 376 20.08 11.10 4.26
C LEU A 376 20.87 10.41 5.35
N ILE A 377 22.14 10.13 5.08
CA ILE A 377 23.06 9.49 6.00
C ILE A 377 24.24 10.42 6.17
N HIS A 378 24.58 10.72 7.41
CA HIS A 378 25.80 11.45 7.76
C HIS A 378 26.43 10.83 9.00
N THR A 379 27.51 10.07 8.80
CA THR A 379 28.18 9.39 9.91
C THR A 379 29.66 9.17 9.66
N THR A 380 30.37 8.76 10.70
CA THR A 380 31.79 8.39 10.65
C THR A 380 31.91 6.87 10.59
N LEU A 381 32.61 6.32 9.59
CA LEU A 381 32.85 4.88 9.58
C LEU A 381 34.00 4.54 10.52
N ALA A 382 33.81 3.50 11.32
CA ALA A 382 34.79 3.02 12.30
C ALA A 382 35.95 2.23 11.66
N LEU A 383 36.63 2.83 10.68
CA LEU A 383 37.76 2.22 9.97
C LEU A 383 39.10 2.66 10.58
N TYR A 384 40.06 1.75 10.61
CA TYR A 384 41.43 1.93 11.12
C TYR A 384 42.43 1.96 9.97
N ASP A 385 43.71 2.21 10.27
CA ASP A 385 44.77 2.26 9.26
C ASP A 385 44.81 0.99 8.40
N GLY A 386 44.97 1.19 7.09
CA GLY A 386 44.96 0.13 6.09
C GLY A 386 44.12 0.47 4.87
N THR A 387 44.18 -0.41 3.87
CA THR A 387 43.34 -0.33 2.68
C THR A 387 42.08 -1.16 2.90
N HIS A 388 40.92 -0.54 2.72
CA HIS A 388 39.61 -1.17 2.89
C HIS A 388 38.83 -1.09 1.59
N THR A 389 38.18 -2.19 1.24
CA THR A 389 37.08 -2.19 0.28
C THR A 389 35.78 -2.00 1.04
N VAL A 390 35.15 -0.84 0.87
CA VAL A 390 33.87 -0.48 1.47
C VAL A 390 32.78 -0.71 0.44
N GLU A 391 31.77 -1.50 0.80
CA GLU A 391 30.59 -1.75 -0.01
C GLU A 391 29.36 -1.18 0.70
N LEU A 392 28.46 -0.53 -0.04
CA LEU A 392 27.24 0.07 0.49
C LEU A 392 26.02 -0.28 -0.37
N ARG A 393 24.87 -0.42 0.28
CA ARG A 393 23.57 -0.56 -0.39
C ARG A 393 22.45 0.08 0.45
N ALA A 394 21.41 0.55 -0.23
CA ALA A 394 20.14 0.88 0.41
C ALA A 394 19.17 -0.31 0.27
N VAL A 395 18.26 -0.48 1.21
CA VAL A 395 17.17 -1.45 1.15
C VAL A 395 15.88 -0.71 1.48
N ASN A 396 14.83 -0.93 0.69
CA ASN A 396 13.50 -0.34 0.95
C ASN A 396 12.62 -1.28 1.79
N ARG A 397 11.42 -0.83 2.17
CA ARG A 397 10.50 -1.57 3.05
C ARG A 397 10.02 -2.92 2.50
N VAL A 398 10.06 -3.13 1.19
CA VAL A 398 9.72 -4.43 0.56
C VAL A 398 10.92 -5.37 0.49
N GLY A 399 12.11 -4.92 0.93
CA GLY A 399 13.31 -5.74 1.01
C GLY A 399 14.21 -5.66 -0.24
N THR A 400 13.82 -4.87 -1.25
CA THR A 400 14.60 -4.69 -2.47
C THR A 400 15.83 -3.83 -2.19
N ALA A 401 16.99 -4.32 -2.59
CA ALA A 401 18.27 -3.66 -2.38
C ALA A 401 18.72 -2.90 -3.63
N SER A 402 19.31 -1.72 -3.44
CA SER A 402 19.99 -1.00 -4.51
C SER A 402 21.19 -1.79 -5.01
N ARG A 403 21.64 -1.48 -6.23
CA ARG A 403 23.00 -1.82 -6.67
C ARG A 403 24.04 -1.48 -5.59
N ILE A 404 24.98 -2.40 -5.35
CA ILE A 404 26.10 -2.22 -4.43
C ILE A 404 27.07 -1.16 -4.99
N ILE A 405 27.38 -0.16 -4.18
CA ILE A 405 28.46 0.80 -4.43
C ILE A 405 29.71 0.30 -3.74
N THR A 406 30.78 0.09 -4.50
CA THR A 406 32.08 -0.35 -3.98
C THR A 406 33.11 0.79 -4.12
N GLN A 407 33.78 1.11 -3.03
CA GLN A 407 34.88 2.09 -3.01
C GLN A 407 36.08 1.52 -2.26
N THR A 408 37.28 1.78 -2.77
CA THR A 408 38.53 1.47 -2.06
C THR A 408 39.04 2.73 -1.40
N ILE A 409 39.29 2.66 -0.09
CA ILE A 409 39.81 3.77 0.70
C ILE A 409 41.03 3.32 1.49
N THR A 410 42.03 4.20 1.57
CA THR A 410 43.20 3.99 2.41
C THR A 410 43.12 4.95 3.59
N ILE A 411 43.14 4.39 4.80
CA ILE A 411 43.16 5.14 6.05
C ILE A 411 44.58 5.14 6.60
N SER A 412 45.02 6.29 7.10
CA SER A 412 46.36 6.47 7.68
C SER A 412 46.35 7.50 8.80
N GLY A 413 47.03 7.18 9.91
CA GLY A 413 47.20 8.06 11.06
C GLY A 413 46.08 7.94 12.10
N VAL A 414 45.13 7.02 11.93
CA VAL A 414 44.14 6.65 12.96
C VAL A 414 44.72 5.60 13.91
N GLY A 415 45.68 4.80 13.44
CA GLY A 415 46.26 3.68 14.16
C GLY A 415 45.76 2.32 13.67
N ALA A 416 46.46 1.25 14.05
CA ALA A 416 46.11 -0.11 13.64
C ALA A 416 44.77 -0.57 14.23
N ALA A 417 44.06 -1.42 13.49
CA ALA A 417 42.84 -2.03 14.00
C ALA A 417 43.14 -2.84 15.27
N PRO A 418 42.30 -2.73 16.32
CA PRO A 418 42.50 -3.48 17.54
C PRO A 418 42.25 -4.97 17.30
N VAL A 419 43.11 -5.81 17.87
CA VAL A 419 42.97 -7.27 17.82
C VAL A 419 42.17 -7.72 19.02
N TYR A 420 41.03 -8.38 18.78
CA TYR A 420 40.18 -8.99 19.79
C TYR A 420 39.60 -10.29 19.26
N ASN A 421 39.25 -11.22 20.16
CA ASN A 421 38.63 -12.49 19.80
C ASN A 421 37.23 -12.55 20.41
N LEU A 422 36.21 -12.59 19.55
CA LEU A 422 34.80 -12.68 19.92
C LEU A 422 34.28 -14.06 19.51
N VAL A 423 34.14 -14.97 20.48
CA VAL A 423 33.59 -16.30 20.25
C VAL A 423 32.14 -16.31 20.70
N ILE A 424 31.22 -16.27 19.74
CA ILE A 424 29.78 -16.35 19.96
C ILE A 424 29.28 -17.67 19.36
N PRO A 425 28.54 -18.51 20.12
CA PRO A 425 27.97 -19.72 19.57
C PRO A 425 26.80 -19.40 18.63
N ASP A 426 26.61 -20.24 17.62
CA ASP A 426 25.51 -20.08 16.65
C ASP A 426 24.13 -20.37 17.27
N SER A 427 24.08 -21.14 18.36
CA SER A 427 22.85 -21.48 19.08
C SER A 427 23.06 -21.64 20.58
N ILE A 428 22.01 -21.37 21.35
CA ILE A 428 21.96 -21.56 22.80
C ILE A 428 20.67 -22.29 23.20
N SER A 429 20.77 -23.15 24.23
CA SER A 429 19.66 -23.98 24.71
C SER A 429 19.19 -23.68 26.12
N ALA A 430 19.75 -22.64 26.74
CA ALA A 430 19.49 -22.28 28.13
C ALA A 430 18.86 -20.88 28.23
N ALA A 431 17.99 -20.69 29.23
CA ALA A 431 17.38 -19.40 29.57
C ALA A 431 18.38 -18.35 30.11
N ALA A 432 19.64 -18.74 30.30
CA ALA A 432 20.75 -17.83 30.56
C ALA A 432 22.01 -18.46 29.92
N TYR A 433 22.74 -17.68 29.15
CA TYR A 433 23.99 -18.10 28.53
C TYR A 433 25.11 -17.12 28.86
N SER A 434 26.30 -17.66 29.13
CA SER A 434 27.51 -16.88 29.42
C SER A 434 28.39 -16.84 28.19
N LEU A 435 28.51 -15.66 27.58
CA LEU A 435 29.40 -15.44 26.46
C LEU A 435 30.81 -15.08 26.96
N GLN A 436 31.86 -15.65 26.37
CA GLN A 436 33.24 -15.33 26.71
C GLN A 436 33.83 -14.36 25.67
N LEU A 437 34.29 -13.19 26.11
CA LEU A 437 35.03 -12.23 25.27
C LEU A 437 36.47 -12.07 25.74
N ASP A 438 37.43 -12.36 24.86
CA ASP A 438 38.83 -12.02 25.13
C ASP A 438 39.09 -10.60 24.60
N LEU A 439 38.95 -9.62 25.49
CA LEU A 439 39.27 -8.22 25.22
C LEU A 439 40.67 -7.86 25.70
N PRO A 440 41.43 -7.04 24.96
CA PRO A 440 42.64 -6.44 25.51
C PRO A 440 42.28 -5.54 26.70
N THR A 441 43.17 -5.40 27.69
CA THR A 441 42.96 -4.63 28.94
C THR A 441 42.64 -3.15 28.75
N ASN A 442 42.74 -2.64 27.52
CA ASN A 442 42.64 -1.23 27.17
C ASN A 442 41.36 -0.92 26.37
N PHE A 443 40.34 -1.77 26.46
CA PHE A 443 39.08 -1.62 25.74
C PHE A 443 37.88 -1.67 26.69
N ASP A 444 36.95 -0.75 26.48
CA ASP A 444 35.61 -0.85 27.02
C ASP A 444 34.69 -1.52 25.99
N LEU A 445 33.63 -2.17 26.48
CA LEU A 445 32.56 -2.76 25.67
C LEU A 445 31.25 -2.01 25.94
N ARG A 446 30.47 -1.75 24.88
CA ARG A 446 29.05 -1.37 24.98
C ARG A 446 28.19 -2.32 24.17
N SER A 447 26.91 -2.40 24.55
CA SER A 447 25.89 -3.15 23.82
C SER A 447 24.58 -2.37 23.70
N SER A 448 23.71 -2.79 22.80
CA SER A 448 22.43 -2.13 22.52
C SER A 448 21.39 -3.14 22.05
N GLU A 449 20.11 -2.83 22.28
CA GLU A 449 18.98 -3.55 21.68
C GLU A 449 18.77 -3.20 20.21
N SER A 450 19.34 -2.07 19.77
CA SER A 450 19.21 -1.57 18.40
C SER A 450 20.58 -1.41 17.71
N ALA A 451 20.59 -1.57 16.39
CA ALA A 451 21.76 -1.32 15.55
C ALA A 451 22.28 0.13 15.63
N GLY A 452 21.44 1.08 16.04
CA GLY A 452 21.83 2.49 16.24
C GLY A 452 22.65 2.76 17.51
N MET A 453 22.82 1.76 18.39
CA MET A 453 23.54 1.88 19.66
C MET A 453 22.98 2.98 20.59
N THR A 454 21.66 3.17 20.60
CA THR A 454 21.01 4.31 21.26
C THR A 454 20.82 4.18 22.77
N THR A 455 20.93 2.97 23.34
CA THR A 455 20.56 2.71 24.76
C THR A 455 21.68 2.11 25.64
N GLY A 456 22.93 2.12 25.19
CA GLY A 456 24.06 1.46 25.89
C GLY A 456 25.08 2.40 26.54
N ASN A 457 25.54 2.07 27.76
CA ASN A 457 26.73 2.66 28.37
C ASN A 457 28.00 1.86 28.01
N TRP A 458 29.16 2.50 28.09
CA TRP A 458 30.47 1.84 28.00
C TRP A 458 30.85 1.26 29.37
N HIS A 459 31.42 0.05 29.37
CA HIS A 459 31.79 -0.63 30.60
C HIS A 459 33.10 -1.41 30.44
N SER A 460 33.83 -1.52 31.55
CA SER A 460 35.17 -2.07 31.52
C SER A 460 35.24 -3.60 31.73
N VAL A 461 34.37 -4.26 32.53
CA VAL A 461 34.27 -5.74 32.63
C VAL A 461 32.95 -6.18 33.31
N LEU A 462 32.31 -7.28 32.85
CA LEU A 462 31.11 -8.00 33.38
C LEU A 462 29.77 -7.25 33.33
N LEU A 463 28.82 -7.69 32.49
CA LEU A 463 27.48 -7.09 32.39
C LEU A 463 26.39 -8.03 31.85
N PRO A 464 25.10 -7.68 32.08
CA PRO A 464 24.05 -8.04 31.14
C PRO A 464 24.26 -7.35 29.78
N VAL A 465 24.08 -8.08 28.69
CA VAL A 465 24.10 -7.53 27.34
C VAL A 465 22.70 -7.43 26.80
N TRP A 466 22.42 -6.27 26.23
CA TRP A 466 21.15 -5.93 25.62
C TRP A 466 21.18 -6.35 24.16
N GLY A 467 20.07 -6.88 23.68
CA GLY A 467 19.92 -7.39 22.32
C GLY A 467 18.44 -7.55 21.99
N GLU A 468 18.14 -7.53 20.70
CA GLU A 468 16.79 -7.76 20.21
C GLU A 468 16.46 -9.25 20.34
N ALA A 469 15.41 -9.60 21.07
CA ALA A 469 15.03 -11.00 21.32
C ALA A 469 13.65 -11.31 20.72
N THR A 470 13.59 -12.39 19.94
CA THR A 470 12.34 -12.97 19.43
C THR A 470 12.11 -14.35 20.08
N SER A 471 11.04 -15.03 19.70
CA SER A 471 10.77 -16.40 20.17
C SER A 471 11.79 -17.44 19.72
N ASP A 472 12.56 -17.17 18.67
CA ASP A 472 13.43 -18.11 17.99
C ASP A 472 14.91 -17.70 17.96
N HIS A 473 15.23 -16.42 18.12
CA HIS A 473 16.61 -15.95 18.09
C HIS A 473 16.84 -14.68 18.92
N ILE A 474 18.12 -14.36 19.12
CA ILE A 474 18.56 -13.12 19.77
C ILE A 474 19.63 -12.46 18.91
N ILE A 475 19.51 -11.14 18.71
CA ILE A 475 20.47 -10.33 17.98
C ILE A 475 21.24 -9.47 18.99
N LEU A 476 22.55 -9.70 19.09
CA LEU A 476 23.46 -8.88 19.87
C LEU A 476 24.08 -7.79 19.00
N PHE A 477 24.03 -6.54 19.48
CA PHE A 477 24.81 -5.43 18.92
C PHE A 477 25.90 -5.05 19.91
N LEU A 478 27.17 -5.27 19.53
CA LEU A 478 28.33 -5.04 20.38
C LEU A 478 29.27 -4.01 19.75
N GLN A 479 29.91 -3.18 20.55
CA GLN A 479 30.95 -2.28 20.06
C GLN A 479 32.02 -2.09 21.12
N LEU A 480 33.28 -2.00 20.68
CA LEU A 480 34.44 -1.81 21.55
C LEU A 480 34.96 -0.39 21.41
N ARG A 481 35.56 0.17 22.48
CA ARG A 481 36.21 1.48 22.46
C ARG A 481 37.55 1.39 23.12
N ASP A 482 38.59 1.85 22.44
CA ASP A 482 39.92 1.90 23.02
C ASP A 482 40.11 3.09 23.99
N GLN A 483 41.23 3.10 24.70
CA GLN A 483 41.63 4.19 25.60
C GLN A 483 41.81 5.55 24.92
N THR A 484 41.98 5.61 23.60
CA THR A 484 42.02 6.88 22.85
C THR A 484 40.63 7.39 22.47
N GLY A 485 39.60 6.61 22.79
CA GLY A 485 38.21 6.91 22.56
C GLY A 485 37.69 6.46 21.19
N LEU A 486 38.48 5.71 20.41
CA LEU A 486 38.11 5.22 19.08
C LEU A 486 37.29 3.93 19.18
N GLU A 487 36.14 3.92 18.51
CA GLU A 487 35.18 2.80 18.58
C GLU A 487 35.39 1.77 17.46
N THR A 488 35.19 0.48 17.66
CA THR A 488 35.20 -0.48 16.53
C THR A 488 33.92 -0.34 15.69
N PRO A 489 33.86 -0.97 14.50
CA PRO A 489 32.58 -1.24 13.87
C PRO A 489 31.64 -1.95 14.86
N ILE A 490 30.34 -1.72 14.72
CA ILE A 490 29.32 -2.43 15.47
C ILE A 490 29.34 -3.88 15.00
N HIS A 491 29.38 -4.83 15.93
CA HIS A 491 29.26 -6.26 15.64
C HIS A 491 27.84 -6.70 15.90
N ARG A 492 27.15 -7.11 14.83
CA ARG A 492 25.83 -7.74 14.89
C ARG A 492 26.00 -9.26 14.93
N ARG A 493 25.38 -9.96 15.88
CA ARG A 493 25.44 -11.43 15.96
C ARG A 493 24.08 -12.01 16.29
N THR A 494 23.59 -12.90 15.43
CA THR A 494 22.34 -13.63 15.64
C THR A 494 22.63 -14.98 16.29
N ILE A 495 21.94 -15.29 17.38
CA ILE A 495 22.06 -16.53 18.15
C ILE A 495 20.71 -17.23 18.13
N GLN A 496 20.65 -18.48 17.66
CA GLN A 496 19.42 -19.27 17.61
C GLN A 496 19.06 -19.86 18.97
N LEU A 497 17.78 -19.89 19.33
CA LEU A 497 17.26 -20.48 20.57
C LEU A 497 16.76 -21.91 20.34
N THR A 498 17.28 -22.92 21.05
CA THR A 498 16.90 -24.34 20.85
C THR A 498 16.78 -25.17 22.14
N PRO A 499 15.65 -25.82 22.49
CA PRO A 499 14.31 -25.76 21.90
C PRO A 499 13.45 -24.70 22.60
N ALA A 500 12.85 -23.79 21.82
CA ALA A 500 12.05 -22.62 22.23
C ALA A 500 11.63 -22.56 23.72
N PRO A 501 12.49 -22.11 24.65
CA PRO A 501 12.04 -21.56 25.91
C PRO A 501 11.48 -20.16 25.63
N GLN A 502 10.70 -19.60 26.57
CA GLN A 502 10.42 -18.16 26.57
C GLN A 502 11.73 -17.38 26.36
N PRO A 503 11.74 -16.32 25.52
CA PRO A 503 12.97 -15.55 25.28
C PRO A 503 13.57 -15.12 26.62
N PRO A 504 14.87 -15.37 26.86
CA PRO A 504 15.49 -14.99 28.11
C PRO A 504 15.43 -13.47 28.25
N THR A 505 14.88 -12.98 29.36
CA THR A 505 14.79 -11.54 29.62
C THR A 505 16.15 -10.89 29.87
N ASN A 506 17.22 -11.67 30.07
CA ASN A 506 18.59 -11.19 30.27
C ASN A 506 19.62 -12.23 29.78
N ILE A 507 20.57 -11.83 28.91
CA ILE A 507 21.82 -12.56 28.65
C ILE A 507 22.93 -11.91 29.48
N VAL A 508 23.76 -12.70 30.19
CA VAL A 508 24.90 -12.18 30.96
C VAL A 508 26.19 -12.56 30.26
N ILE A 509 26.96 -11.58 29.79
CA ILE A 509 28.25 -11.80 29.12
C ILE A 509 29.39 -11.68 30.13
N PHE A 510 30.24 -12.71 30.16
CA PHE A 510 31.43 -12.76 30.99
C PHE A 510 32.65 -12.40 30.15
N VAL A 511 33.23 -11.24 30.39
CA VAL A 511 34.55 -10.88 29.84
C VAL A 511 35.60 -11.38 30.84
N PRO A 512 36.33 -12.47 30.58
CA PRO A 512 37.44 -12.85 31.44
C PRO A 512 38.47 -11.72 31.47
N LEU A 513 38.82 -11.27 32.66
CA LEU A 513 40.04 -10.48 32.86
C LEU A 513 41.22 -11.35 32.43
N ALA A 514 41.76 -11.09 31.24
CA ALA A 514 43.02 -11.65 30.83
C ALA A 514 44.11 -11.08 31.75
N VAL A 515 44.45 -11.84 32.81
CA VAL A 515 45.72 -11.65 33.51
C VAL A 515 46.78 -12.28 32.64
N ARG A 516 47.51 -11.46 31.89
CA ARG A 516 48.87 -11.79 31.45
C ARG A 516 49.79 -10.60 31.69
#